data_AF-A0A7V4T7D9-F1
#
_entry.id   AF-A0A7V4T7D9-F1
#
_cell.length_a   1.000
_cell.length_b   1.000
_cell.length_c   1.000
_cell.angle_alpha   90.00
_cell.angle_beta   90.00
_cell.angle_gamma   90.00
#
_symmetry.space_group_name_H-M   'P 1'
#
loop_
_entity.id
_entity.type
_entity.pdbx_description
1 polymer ?
#
loop_
_entity_poly.entity_id
_entity_poly.type
_entity_poly.pdbx_seq_one_letter_code
_entity_poly.pdbx_strand_id
1 'polypeptide(L)'
;MRKPLDRRRAGVLLHVSSLPGCGGNGDFGQEAYNFIDFLHNAGITVWQTLPLGMPHGDGSPYQCLSAHAGNPEFININWLKEKNWLQVTEQQCNECFDGNAFARSCLTAKAFCGFKSLANKEDKNSFAQFCQDKAAWLDDFSLFFALRQELSSQCWNQWPEPLKNREPDAIKEAHHRLSSLVENVKFEQYIFFRQWAELKSYAKEKDVLLFGDIPIFVSYDSSDVWANRDVFKLDKAGEMSVVAGVPPDYFSETGQRWGNPHYDWKYLKRTGFKWWIDRIKTQNEMFDILRIDHFRGLEAAWEIPADEDTAINGQWVVAPGKAMLKAVAKECRSISLIAEDLGIITDEVDALRNEFNLPGMKILQFAFDGTSDNFYLPHNHEKNSVVYTGTHDN
;
A
#
# COMPACT_ATOMS: atom_id res chain seq x y z
N MET A 1 -24.91 -11.58 1.14
CA MET A 1 -24.22 -11.35 2.43
C MET A 1 -24.45 -9.90 2.82
N ARG A 2 -24.61 -9.59 4.12
CA ARG A 2 -24.68 -8.20 4.60
C ARG A 2 -23.32 -7.52 4.36
N LYS A 3 -23.29 -6.23 4.01
CA LYS A 3 -22.01 -5.53 3.84
C LYS A 3 -21.31 -5.44 5.20
N PRO A 4 -19.96 -5.47 5.23
CA PRO A 4 -19.18 -5.29 6.46
C PRO A 4 -19.68 -4.16 7.36
N LEU A 5 -20.08 -3.04 6.77
CA LEU A 5 -20.41 -1.79 7.45
C LEU A 5 -21.91 -1.61 7.80
N ASP A 6 -22.77 -2.61 7.53
CA ASP A 6 -24.21 -2.52 7.82
C ASP A 6 -24.58 -2.76 9.31
N ARG A 7 -23.60 -3.09 10.16
CA ARG A 7 -23.77 -3.28 11.61
C ARG A 7 -22.75 -2.46 12.39
N ARG A 8 -23.11 -2.03 13.59
CA ARG A 8 -22.16 -1.39 14.53
C ARG A 8 -21.02 -2.37 14.85
N ARG A 9 -19.79 -1.88 14.82
CA ARG A 9 -18.57 -2.62 15.12
C ARG A 9 -17.61 -1.76 15.91
N ALA A 10 -16.70 -2.41 16.61
CA ALA A 10 -15.48 -1.82 17.13
C ALA A 10 -14.27 -2.45 16.41
N GLY A 11 -13.17 -1.71 16.36
CA GLY A 11 -11.92 -2.13 15.76
C GLY A 11 -10.71 -1.61 16.52
N VAL A 12 -9.54 -2.18 16.23
CA VAL A 12 -8.24 -1.70 16.73
C VAL A 12 -7.34 -1.39 15.55
N LEU A 13 -6.72 -0.21 15.58
CA LEU A 13 -5.61 0.17 14.70
C LEU A 13 -4.30 -0.33 15.32
N LEU A 14 -3.65 -1.30 14.65
CA LEU A 14 -2.33 -1.79 15.03
C LEU A 14 -1.61 -2.23 13.76
N HIS A 15 -0.51 -1.57 13.40
CA HIS A 15 0.25 -1.99 12.24
C HIS A 15 1.04 -3.28 12.52
N VAL A 16 1.27 -4.09 11.49
CA VAL A 16 1.94 -5.40 11.61
C VAL A 16 3.34 -5.25 12.21
N SER A 17 4.06 -4.18 11.86
CA SER A 17 5.38 -3.89 12.41
C SER A 17 5.40 -3.73 13.94
N SER A 18 4.26 -3.36 14.54
CA SER A 18 4.11 -3.11 15.97
C SER A 18 3.74 -4.36 16.77
N LEU A 19 3.49 -5.50 16.10
CA LEU A 19 3.31 -6.77 16.79
C LEU A 19 4.62 -7.16 17.51
N PRO A 20 4.52 -7.84 18.67
CA PRO A 20 5.71 -8.37 19.32
C PRO A 20 6.40 -9.40 18.41
N GLY A 21 7.73 -9.46 18.45
CA GLY A 21 8.49 -10.37 17.59
C GLY A 21 9.98 -10.38 17.90
N CYS A 22 10.62 -11.52 17.59
CA CYS A 22 12.07 -11.64 17.67
C CYS A 22 12.74 -10.76 16.61
N GLY A 23 13.70 -9.91 17.00
CA GLY A 23 14.45 -9.06 16.07
C GLY A 23 13.91 -7.63 15.88
N GLY A 24 12.91 -7.21 16.67
CA GLY A 24 12.50 -5.80 16.76
C GLY A 24 11.49 -5.33 15.71
N ASN A 25 10.89 -6.23 14.93
CA ASN A 25 9.80 -5.93 14.00
C ASN A 25 8.77 -7.08 14.01
N GLY A 26 7.48 -6.75 13.98
CA GLY A 26 6.41 -7.74 13.88
C GLY A 26 6.29 -8.35 12.47
N ASP A 27 5.71 -9.55 12.38
CA ASP A 27 5.53 -10.29 11.12
C ASP A 27 4.20 -11.07 11.10
N PHE A 28 3.93 -11.82 10.02
CA PHE A 28 2.71 -12.65 9.87
C PHE A 28 2.74 -13.96 10.66
N GLY A 29 3.60 -14.07 11.67
CA GLY A 29 3.75 -15.24 12.54
C GLY A 29 2.72 -15.32 13.65
N GLN A 30 3.02 -16.16 14.65
CA GLN A 30 2.12 -16.52 15.75
C GLN A 30 1.51 -15.31 16.46
N GLU A 31 2.24 -14.20 16.62
CA GLU A 31 1.72 -13.02 17.30
C GLU A 31 0.60 -12.31 16.54
N ALA A 32 0.58 -12.38 15.20
CA ALA A 32 -0.54 -11.90 14.40
C ALA A 32 -1.81 -12.74 14.64
N TYR A 33 -1.66 -14.06 14.77
CA TYR A 33 -2.76 -14.98 15.09
C TYR A 33 -3.26 -14.77 16.52
N ASN A 34 -2.34 -14.61 17.49
CA ASN A 34 -2.66 -14.27 18.88
C ASN A 34 -3.43 -12.96 18.96
N PHE A 35 -3.06 -11.95 18.15
CA PHE A 35 -3.75 -10.68 18.10
C PHE A 35 -5.17 -10.82 17.56
N ILE A 36 -5.38 -11.61 16.50
CA ILE A 36 -6.74 -11.94 16.01
C ILE A 36 -7.56 -12.62 17.10
N ASP A 37 -6.98 -13.59 17.82
CA ASP A 37 -7.66 -14.26 18.93
C ASP A 37 -8.01 -13.28 20.06
N PHE A 38 -7.11 -12.35 20.39
CA PHE A 38 -7.37 -11.28 21.34
C PHE A 38 -8.57 -10.42 20.91
N LEU A 39 -8.60 -9.97 19.65
CA LEU A 39 -9.71 -9.17 19.13
C LEU A 39 -11.04 -9.94 19.20
N HIS A 40 -11.05 -11.19 18.74
CA HIS A 40 -12.21 -12.06 18.79
C HIS A 40 -12.75 -12.23 20.21
N ASN A 41 -11.86 -12.59 21.15
CA ASN A 41 -12.20 -12.82 22.55
C ASN A 41 -12.69 -11.55 23.25
N ALA A 42 -12.24 -10.36 22.82
CA ALA A 42 -12.71 -9.06 23.29
C ALA A 42 -14.03 -8.59 22.61
N GLY A 43 -14.57 -9.36 21.65
CA GLY A 43 -15.75 -8.97 20.88
C GLY A 43 -15.49 -7.87 19.83
N ILE A 44 -14.21 -7.61 19.53
CA ILE A 44 -13.77 -6.66 18.51
C ILE A 44 -13.75 -7.39 17.16
N THR A 45 -14.27 -6.76 16.11
CA THR A 45 -14.50 -7.46 14.81
C THR A 45 -13.77 -6.81 13.63
N VAL A 46 -12.88 -5.85 13.90
CA VAL A 46 -12.10 -5.15 12.87
C VAL A 46 -10.66 -4.96 13.34
N TRP A 47 -9.70 -5.35 12.51
CA TRP A 47 -8.29 -5.02 12.66
C TRP A 47 -7.88 -4.09 11.53
N GLN A 48 -7.51 -2.85 11.86
CA GLN A 48 -6.96 -1.91 10.88
C GLN A 48 -5.43 -1.89 10.89
N THR A 49 -4.84 -1.86 9.70
CA THR A 49 -3.41 -1.66 9.47
C THR A 49 -3.16 -0.43 8.61
N LEU A 50 -1.96 0.14 8.69
CA LEU A 50 -1.42 1.03 7.65
C LEU A 50 -1.12 0.24 6.35
N PRO A 51 -0.72 0.90 5.24
CA PRO A 51 -0.34 0.18 4.03
C PRO A 51 0.77 -0.84 4.30
N LEU A 52 0.69 -2.02 3.68
CA LEU A 52 1.65 -3.11 3.88
C LEU A 52 2.75 -3.17 2.82
N GLY A 53 2.87 -2.10 2.02
CA GLY A 53 3.84 -2.02 0.93
C GLY A 53 5.27 -1.85 1.43
N MET A 54 6.23 -2.15 0.55
CA MET A 54 7.65 -1.96 0.86
C MET A 54 7.99 -0.46 0.85
N PRO A 55 8.34 0.15 2.00
CA PRO A 55 8.64 1.57 2.08
C PRO A 55 10.00 1.91 1.44
N HIS A 56 10.25 3.20 1.22
CA HIS A 56 11.61 3.70 1.00
C HIS A 56 12.44 3.63 2.28
N GLY A 57 13.69 4.11 2.23
CA GLY A 57 14.61 4.08 3.36
C GLY A 57 14.19 4.94 4.57
N ASP A 58 13.19 5.80 4.41
CA ASP A 58 12.58 6.58 5.51
C ASP A 58 11.63 5.74 6.37
N GLY A 59 11.24 4.55 5.90
CA GLY A 59 10.35 3.63 6.59
C GLY A 59 8.87 3.99 6.54
N SER A 60 8.48 5.01 5.75
CA SER A 60 7.08 5.46 5.69
C SER A 60 6.20 4.49 4.89
N PRO A 61 5.15 3.90 5.49
CA PRO A 61 4.20 3.05 4.77
C PRO A 61 3.42 3.77 3.65
N TYR A 62 3.45 5.11 3.63
CA TYR A 62 2.75 5.92 2.62
C TYR A 62 3.64 6.26 1.42
N GLN A 63 4.94 5.93 1.49
CA GLN A 63 5.89 6.08 0.40
C GLN A 63 6.50 4.72 0.06
N CYS A 64 5.82 3.97 -0.82
CA CYS A 64 6.24 2.62 -1.21
C CYS A 64 6.83 2.54 -2.61
N LEU A 65 7.70 1.54 -2.79
CA LEU A 65 8.32 1.18 -4.08
C LEU A 65 7.33 0.57 -5.09
N SER A 66 6.14 0.18 -4.62
CA SER A 66 5.04 -0.29 -5.44
C SER A 66 3.71 -0.06 -4.72
N ALA A 67 2.65 0.23 -5.49
CA ALA A 67 1.27 0.26 -5.02
C ALA A 67 0.65 -1.15 -4.85
N HIS A 68 1.37 -2.18 -5.30
CA HIS A 68 0.90 -3.58 -5.31
C HIS A 68 1.75 -4.51 -4.44
N ALA A 69 3.08 -4.34 -4.45
CA ALA A 69 3.98 -5.24 -3.75
C ALA A 69 3.87 -5.11 -2.22
N GLY A 70 4.01 -6.23 -1.52
CA GLY A 70 4.09 -6.29 -0.06
C GLY A 70 5.51 -6.16 0.47
N ASN A 71 5.63 -5.76 1.74
CA ASN A 71 6.91 -5.67 2.42
C ASN A 71 7.41 -7.06 2.89
N PRO A 72 8.53 -7.58 2.34
CA PRO A 72 9.07 -8.89 2.72
C PRO A 72 9.56 -8.94 4.18
N GLU A 73 9.74 -7.81 4.85
CA GLU A 73 10.06 -7.77 6.29
C GLU A 73 8.95 -8.43 7.15
N PHE A 74 7.70 -8.45 6.66
CA PHE A 74 6.58 -9.09 7.35
C PHE A 74 6.48 -10.61 7.10
N ILE A 75 7.35 -11.19 6.27
CA ILE A 75 7.37 -12.64 6.04
C ILE A 75 7.87 -13.34 7.29
N ASN A 76 7.07 -14.23 7.87
CA ASN A 76 7.49 -15.05 8.98
C ASN A 76 8.49 -16.13 8.54
N ILE A 77 9.68 -16.11 9.14
CA ILE A 77 10.78 -17.02 8.81
C ILE A 77 10.53 -18.44 9.34
N ASN A 78 9.84 -18.60 10.48
CA ASN A 78 9.56 -19.93 11.03
C ASN A 78 8.61 -20.72 10.13
N TRP A 79 7.64 -20.06 9.50
CA TRP A 79 6.79 -20.65 8.47
C TRP A 79 7.63 -21.27 7.33
N LEU A 80 8.72 -20.62 6.90
CA LEU A 80 9.63 -21.16 5.87
C LEU A 80 10.41 -22.39 6.37
N LYS A 81 10.75 -22.45 7.67
CA LYS A 81 11.37 -23.62 8.31
C LYS A 81 10.38 -24.78 8.41
N GLU A 82 9.14 -24.52 8.80
CA GLU A 82 8.06 -25.51 8.89
C GLU A 82 7.74 -26.14 7.53
N LYS A 83 7.80 -25.35 6.44
CA LYS A 83 7.73 -25.88 5.07
C LYS A 83 8.97 -26.67 4.63
N ASN A 84 10.00 -26.76 5.47
CA ASN A 84 11.30 -27.38 5.18
C ASN A 84 12.02 -26.73 3.97
N TRP A 85 11.70 -25.47 3.65
CA TRP A 85 12.39 -24.72 2.59
C TRP A 85 13.59 -23.97 3.14
N LEU A 86 13.56 -23.60 4.42
CA LEU A 86 14.71 -23.03 5.10
C LEU A 86 15.32 -24.03 6.07
N GLN A 87 16.42 -24.66 5.64
CA GLN A 87 17.20 -25.60 6.46
C GLN A 87 18.41 -24.90 7.06
N VAL A 88 18.18 -23.98 8.00
CA VAL A 88 19.27 -23.32 8.74
C VAL A 88 19.38 -23.99 10.10
N THR A 89 20.53 -24.62 10.37
CA THR A 89 20.93 -24.99 11.72
C THR A 89 21.25 -23.70 12.48
N GLU A 90 20.78 -23.57 13.72
CA GLU A 90 20.82 -22.34 14.54
C GLU A 90 22.23 -21.74 14.77
N GLN A 91 23.29 -22.32 14.20
CA GLN A 91 24.69 -21.93 14.40
C GLN A 91 25.43 -21.49 13.11
N GLN A 92 24.76 -21.28 11.97
CA GLN A 92 25.47 -21.01 10.70
C GLN A 92 24.93 -19.85 9.86
N CYS A 93 24.89 -18.65 10.44
CA CYS A 93 25.16 -17.48 9.61
C CYS A 93 25.92 -16.41 10.39
N ASN A 94 27.21 -16.66 10.63
CA ASN A 94 28.13 -15.64 11.15
C ASN A 94 28.24 -14.42 10.22
N GLU A 95 27.88 -14.55 8.94
CA GLU A 95 27.84 -13.46 7.94
C GLU A 95 26.55 -12.62 8.00
N CYS A 96 25.53 -13.04 8.76
CA CYS A 96 24.23 -12.37 8.81
C CYS A 96 24.08 -11.42 10.01
N PHE A 97 25.07 -11.33 10.90
CA PHE A 97 24.95 -10.58 12.17
C PHE A 97 25.20 -9.07 12.05
N ASP A 98 25.61 -8.57 10.89
CA ASP A 98 26.02 -7.14 10.73
C ASP A 98 24.91 -6.22 10.19
N GLY A 99 23.64 -6.66 10.20
CA GLY A 99 22.49 -5.80 9.91
C GLY A 99 21.20 -6.60 9.75
N ASN A 100 20.14 -6.23 10.50
CA ASN A 100 18.85 -6.95 10.51
C ASN A 100 18.26 -7.19 9.10
N ALA A 101 18.42 -6.24 8.17
CA ALA A 101 17.91 -6.36 6.80
C ALA A 101 18.72 -7.36 5.94
N PHE A 102 20.03 -7.45 6.16
CA PHE A 102 20.88 -8.43 5.46
C PHE A 102 20.62 -9.85 5.98
N ALA A 103 20.26 -9.98 7.27
CA ALA A 103 19.85 -11.25 7.84
C ALA A 103 18.57 -11.79 7.18
N ARG A 104 17.50 -11.00 7.07
CA ARG A 104 16.20 -11.49 6.52
C ARG A 104 16.26 -11.78 5.02
N SER A 105 16.76 -10.86 4.21
CA SER A 105 16.89 -11.06 2.76
C SER A 105 17.76 -12.28 2.42
N CYS A 106 18.87 -12.50 3.16
CA CYS A 106 19.69 -13.70 3.04
C CYS A 106 18.91 -14.98 3.40
N LEU A 107 18.15 -14.97 4.48
CA LEU A 107 17.33 -16.12 4.89
C LEU A 107 16.25 -16.45 3.87
N THR A 108 15.57 -15.45 3.32
CA THR A 108 14.56 -15.68 2.28
C THR A 108 15.19 -16.17 0.98
N ALA A 109 16.40 -15.70 0.63
CA ALA A 109 17.15 -16.23 -0.50
C ALA A 109 17.58 -17.69 -0.32
N LYS A 110 18.05 -18.06 0.88
CA LYS A 110 18.31 -19.46 1.22
C LYS A 110 17.03 -20.30 1.16
N ALA A 111 15.91 -19.76 1.65
CA ALA A 111 14.61 -20.40 1.56
C ALA A 111 14.17 -20.62 0.10
N PHE A 112 14.48 -19.69 -0.81
CA PHE A 112 14.18 -19.86 -2.23
C PHE A 112 15.01 -21.00 -2.87
N CYS A 113 16.29 -21.13 -2.51
CA CYS A 113 17.11 -22.27 -2.93
C CYS A 113 16.54 -23.60 -2.43
N GLY A 114 16.11 -23.64 -1.17
CA GLY A 114 15.44 -24.82 -0.62
C GLY A 114 14.08 -25.07 -1.26
N PHE A 115 13.28 -24.05 -1.54
CA PHE A 115 12.01 -24.16 -2.29
C PHE A 115 12.23 -24.80 -3.66
N LYS A 116 13.21 -24.31 -4.44
CA LYS A 116 13.53 -24.88 -5.76
C LYS A 116 13.86 -26.38 -5.69
N SER A 117 14.56 -26.79 -4.64
CA SER A 117 15.05 -28.17 -4.48
C SER A 117 14.04 -29.12 -3.82
N LEU A 118 13.33 -28.63 -2.79
CA LEU A 118 12.58 -29.45 -1.83
C LEU A 118 11.07 -29.25 -1.91
N ALA A 119 10.57 -28.15 -2.50
CA ALA A 119 9.13 -27.94 -2.61
C ALA A 119 8.48 -29.00 -3.51
N ASN A 120 7.31 -29.45 -3.08
CA ASN A 120 6.51 -30.41 -3.85
C ASN A 120 5.93 -29.75 -5.12
N LYS A 121 5.27 -30.57 -5.96
CA LYS A 121 4.71 -30.10 -7.23
C LYS A 121 3.58 -29.07 -7.05
N GLU A 122 2.78 -29.20 -6.00
CA GLU A 122 1.67 -28.29 -5.72
C GLU A 122 2.17 -26.89 -5.37
N ASP A 123 3.16 -26.79 -4.49
CA ASP A 123 3.77 -25.52 -4.10
C ASP A 123 4.48 -24.83 -5.28
N LYS A 124 5.14 -25.60 -6.14
CA LYS A 124 5.76 -25.09 -7.38
C LYS A 124 4.72 -24.59 -8.38
N ASN A 125 3.61 -25.31 -8.55
CA ASN A 125 2.51 -24.90 -9.41
C ASN A 125 1.83 -23.64 -8.88
N SER A 126 1.60 -23.56 -7.57
CA SER A 126 1.02 -22.39 -6.90
C SER A 126 1.90 -21.15 -7.08
N PHE A 127 3.23 -21.28 -6.95
CA PHE A 127 4.16 -20.20 -7.24
C PHE A 127 4.12 -19.76 -8.71
N ALA A 128 4.13 -20.72 -9.65
CA ALA A 128 4.05 -20.41 -11.07
C ALA A 128 2.72 -19.72 -11.43
N GLN A 129 1.60 -20.15 -10.84
CA GLN A 129 0.29 -19.53 -11.02
C GLN A 129 0.26 -18.12 -10.45
N PHE A 130 0.82 -17.90 -9.26
CA PHE A 130 0.96 -16.56 -8.69
C PHE A 130 1.74 -15.64 -9.63
N CYS A 131 2.88 -16.08 -10.15
CA CYS A 131 3.67 -15.31 -11.11
C CYS A 131 2.87 -14.97 -12.37
N GLN A 132 2.06 -15.91 -12.88
CA GLN A 132 1.21 -15.67 -14.05
C GLN A 132 0.07 -14.68 -13.74
N ASP A 133 -0.64 -14.88 -12.64
CA ASP A 133 -1.81 -14.07 -12.25
C ASP A 133 -1.42 -12.64 -11.92
N LYS A 134 -0.21 -12.44 -11.39
CA LYS A 134 0.31 -11.14 -10.95
C LYS A 134 1.29 -10.50 -11.93
N ALA A 135 1.55 -11.11 -13.09
CA ALA A 135 2.56 -10.68 -14.05
C ALA A 135 2.47 -9.18 -14.40
N ALA A 136 1.25 -8.64 -14.49
CA ALA A 136 0.98 -7.24 -14.86
C ALA A 136 1.64 -6.19 -13.95
N TRP A 137 1.92 -6.51 -12.68
CA TRP A 137 2.67 -5.62 -11.78
C TRP A 137 3.94 -6.29 -11.23
N LEU A 138 3.92 -7.61 -11.08
CA LEU A 138 5.02 -8.36 -10.46
C LEU A 138 6.28 -8.36 -11.33
N ASP A 139 6.14 -8.45 -12.65
CA ASP A 139 7.28 -8.47 -13.57
C ASP A 139 8.00 -7.11 -13.56
N ASP A 140 7.23 -6.02 -13.59
CA ASP A 140 7.77 -4.67 -13.48
C ASP A 140 8.37 -4.39 -12.11
N PHE A 141 7.69 -4.75 -11.02
CA PHE A 141 8.22 -4.57 -9.67
C PHE A 141 9.51 -5.34 -9.43
N SER A 142 9.55 -6.63 -9.81
CA SER A 142 10.72 -7.47 -9.58
C SER A 142 11.95 -7.00 -10.36
N LEU A 143 11.78 -6.56 -11.62
CA LEU A 143 12.88 -5.95 -12.38
C LEU A 143 13.27 -4.58 -11.83
N PHE A 144 12.30 -3.72 -11.51
CA PHE A 144 12.55 -2.41 -10.93
C PHE A 144 13.39 -2.52 -9.66
N PHE A 145 13.00 -3.40 -8.74
CA PHE A 145 13.73 -3.63 -7.49
C PHE A 145 15.14 -4.16 -7.74
N ALA A 146 15.30 -5.09 -8.70
CA ALA A 146 16.62 -5.62 -9.05
C ALA A 146 17.54 -4.54 -9.65
N LEU A 147 17.02 -3.70 -10.55
CA LEU A 147 17.75 -2.58 -11.14
C LEU A 147 18.11 -1.54 -10.08
N ARG A 148 17.20 -1.23 -9.15
CA ARG A 148 17.51 -0.35 -8.01
C ARG A 148 18.70 -0.87 -7.21
N GLN A 149 18.71 -2.16 -6.86
CA GLN A 149 19.83 -2.72 -6.11
C GLN A 149 21.15 -2.60 -6.87
N GLU A 150 21.15 -2.95 -8.16
CA GLU A 150 22.34 -2.82 -9.01
C GLU A 150 22.83 -1.36 -9.09
N LEU A 151 21.91 -0.41 -9.21
CA LEU A 151 22.19 1.01 -9.37
C LEU A 151 22.24 1.76 -8.04
N SER A 152 22.61 1.07 -6.95
CA SER A 152 22.83 1.66 -5.61
C SER A 152 21.64 2.47 -5.09
N SER A 153 20.44 1.96 -5.33
CA SER A 153 19.15 2.54 -4.93
C SER A 153 18.84 3.93 -5.50
N GLN A 154 19.52 4.35 -6.57
CA GLN A 154 19.21 5.60 -7.28
C GLN A 154 17.78 5.58 -7.82
N CYS A 155 17.17 6.77 -7.87
CA CYS A 155 15.85 6.96 -8.45
C CYS A 155 15.85 6.62 -9.94
N TRP A 156 14.77 6.04 -10.45
CA TRP A 156 14.72 5.55 -11.83
C TRP A 156 14.98 6.63 -12.89
N ASN A 157 14.69 7.89 -12.59
CA ASN A 157 14.93 9.00 -13.51
C ASN A 157 16.42 9.35 -13.66
N GLN A 158 17.29 8.80 -12.81
CA GLN A 158 18.75 8.93 -12.84
C GLN A 158 19.43 7.73 -13.50
N TRP A 159 18.69 6.68 -13.86
CA TRP A 159 19.25 5.50 -14.48
C TRP A 159 19.77 5.78 -15.89
N PRO A 160 20.65 4.92 -16.44
CA PRO A 160 21.02 4.98 -17.85
C PRO A 160 19.79 5.03 -18.76
N GLU A 161 19.84 5.91 -19.78
CA GLU A 161 18.70 6.24 -20.65
C GLU A 161 17.95 5.00 -21.18
N PRO A 162 18.61 3.90 -21.62
CA PRO A 162 17.89 2.72 -22.09
C PRO A 162 17.05 2.02 -21.02
N LEU A 163 17.48 2.06 -19.75
CA LEU A 163 16.75 1.47 -18.61
C LEU A 163 15.68 2.43 -18.10
N LYS A 164 16.00 3.73 -18.02
CA LYS A 164 15.05 4.80 -17.66
C LYS A 164 13.84 4.80 -18.59
N ASN A 165 14.08 4.73 -19.89
CA ASN A 165 13.03 4.74 -20.92
C ASN A 165 12.49 3.35 -21.28
N ARG A 166 12.96 2.30 -20.61
CA ARG A 166 12.50 0.92 -20.80
C ARG A 166 12.62 0.46 -22.26
N GLU A 167 13.76 0.74 -22.88
CA GLU A 167 14.05 0.26 -24.23
C GLU A 167 14.00 -1.29 -24.26
N PRO A 168 13.29 -1.90 -25.21
CA PRO A 168 13.01 -3.35 -25.17
C PRO A 168 14.26 -4.23 -25.04
N ASP A 169 15.34 -3.90 -25.74
CA ASP A 169 16.58 -4.67 -25.71
C ASP A 169 17.31 -4.53 -24.36
N ALA A 170 17.32 -3.33 -23.78
CA ALA A 170 17.92 -3.07 -22.46
C ALA A 170 17.14 -3.78 -21.35
N ILE A 171 15.81 -3.75 -21.40
CA ILE A 171 14.94 -4.45 -20.44
C ILE A 171 15.12 -5.97 -20.54
N LYS A 172 15.20 -6.51 -21.77
CA LYS A 172 15.45 -7.94 -21.99
C LYS A 172 16.83 -8.37 -21.49
N GLU A 173 17.86 -7.57 -21.74
CA GLU A 173 19.22 -7.81 -21.22
C GLU A 173 19.22 -7.80 -19.69
N ALA A 174 18.62 -6.77 -19.08
CA ALA A 174 18.54 -6.64 -17.62
C ALA A 174 17.80 -7.82 -16.98
N HIS A 175 16.69 -8.27 -17.58
CA HIS A 175 15.98 -9.48 -17.11
C HIS A 175 16.87 -10.72 -17.14
N HIS A 176 17.69 -10.91 -18.18
CA HIS A 176 18.60 -12.05 -18.27
C HIS A 176 19.71 -11.96 -17.21
N ARG A 177 20.38 -10.80 -17.15
CA ARG A 177 21.50 -10.54 -16.24
C ARG A 177 21.09 -10.59 -14.77
N LEU A 178 19.91 -10.08 -14.42
CA LEU A 178 19.39 -10.01 -13.06
C LEU A 178 18.37 -11.12 -12.73
N SER A 179 18.26 -12.13 -13.59
CA SER A 179 17.25 -13.21 -13.48
C SER A 179 17.16 -13.84 -12.09
N SER A 180 18.30 -14.14 -11.46
CA SER A 180 18.32 -14.75 -10.13
C SER A 180 17.71 -13.86 -9.04
N LEU A 181 17.96 -12.55 -9.10
CA LEU A 181 17.40 -11.59 -8.15
C LEU A 181 15.91 -11.36 -8.45
N VAL A 182 15.55 -11.21 -9.72
CA VAL A 182 14.16 -11.08 -10.16
C VAL A 182 13.31 -12.27 -9.68
N GLU A 183 13.78 -13.50 -9.86
CA GLU A 183 13.08 -14.70 -9.39
C GLU A 183 12.94 -14.73 -7.86
N ASN A 184 13.98 -14.27 -7.14
CA ASN A 184 13.96 -14.19 -5.69
C ASN A 184 12.89 -13.21 -5.20
N VAL A 185 12.82 -12.01 -5.79
CA VAL A 185 11.80 -11.00 -5.45
C VAL A 185 10.40 -11.53 -5.75
N LYS A 186 10.21 -12.26 -6.87
CA LYS A 186 8.93 -12.92 -7.16
C LYS A 186 8.56 -13.92 -6.09
N PHE A 187 9.52 -14.70 -5.62
CA PHE A 187 9.32 -15.65 -4.52
C PHE A 187 8.96 -14.94 -3.21
N GLU A 188 9.64 -13.85 -2.85
CA GLU A 188 9.31 -13.03 -1.68
C GLU A 188 7.86 -12.55 -1.72
N GLN A 189 7.43 -11.99 -2.84
CA GLN A 189 6.05 -11.54 -3.03
C GLN A 189 5.07 -12.70 -2.93
N TYR A 190 5.37 -13.86 -3.52
CA TYR A 190 4.54 -15.05 -3.39
C TYR A 190 4.36 -15.47 -1.92
N ILE A 191 5.43 -15.51 -1.14
CA ILE A 191 5.37 -15.89 0.27
C ILE A 191 4.59 -14.84 1.08
N PHE A 192 4.83 -13.55 0.84
CA PHE A 192 4.09 -12.46 1.47
C PHE A 192 2.58 -12.63 1.27
N PHE A 193 2.13 -12.75 0.02
CA PHE A 193 0.70 -12.86 -0.29
C PHE A 193 0.10 -14.17 0.25
N ARG A 194 0.87 -15.27 0.25
CA ARG A 194 0.43 -16.55 0.81
C ARG A 194 0.21 -16.47 2.31
N GLN A 195 1.18 -15.96 3.07
CA GLN A 195 1.06 -15.83 4.52
C GLN A 195 -0.04 -14.84 4.91
N TRP A 196 -0.17 -13.72 4.20
CA TRP A 196 -1.27 -12.79 4.42
C TRP A 196 -2.64 -13.41 4.13
N ALA A 197 -2.78 -14.21 3.07
CA ALA A 197 -4.03 -14.90 2.75
C ALA A 197 -4.41 -15.96 3.80
N GLU A 198 -3.42 -16.67 4.35
CA GLU A 198 -3.60 -17.60 5.47
C GLU A 198 -4.10 -16.85 6.72
N LEU A 199 -3.47 -15.72 7.06
CA LEU A 199 -3.87 -14.86 8.18
C LEU A 199 -5.28 -14.28 8.00
N LYS A 200 -5.61 -13.78 6.79
CA LYS A 200 -6.96 -13.29 6.44
C LYS A 200 -8.01 -14.37 6.56
N SER A 201 -7.69 -15.60 6.15
CA SER A 201 -8.60 -16.75 6.28
C SER A 201 -8.87 -17.06 7.75
N TYR A 202 -7.83 -17.04 8.60
CA TYR A 202 -7.99 -17.19 10.04
C TYR A 202 -8.81 -16.07 10.69
N ALA A 203 -8.55 -14.80 10.31
CA ALA A 203 -9.33 -13.65 10.78
C ALA A 203 -10.82 -13.83 10.46
N LYS A 204 -11.13 -14.28 9.24
CA LYS A 204 -12.49 -14.57 8.82
C LYS A 204 -13.16 -15.70 9.64
N GLU A 205 -12.44 -16.76 9.96
CA GLU A 205 -12.93 -17.83 10.85
C GLU A 205 -13.29 -17.29 12.25
N LYS A 206 -12.64 -16.22 12.67
CA LYS A 206 -12.84 -15.52 13.95
C LYS A 206 -13.80 -14.32 13.86
N ASP A 207 -14.50 -14.10 12.75
CA ASP A 207 -15.36 -12.91 12.50
C ASP A 207 -14.62 -11.57 12.70
N VAL A 208 -13.30 -11.56 12.45
CA VAL A 208 -12.46 -10.36 12.43
C VAL A 208 -12.22 -9.96 10.97
N LEU A 209 -12.62 -8.75 10.62
CA LEU A 209 -12.40 -8.15 9.30
C LEU A 209 -11.05 -7.44 9.25
N LEU A 210 -10.34 -7.57 8.15
CA LEU A 210 -9.11 -6.82 7.92
C LEU A 210 -9.42 -5.51 7.19
N PHE A 211 -8.95 -4.41 7.76
CA PHE A 211 -9.16 -3.05 7.29
C PHE A 211 -7.81 -2.46 6.86
N GLY A 212 -7.62 -2.33 5.55
CA GLY A 212 -6.41 -1.78 4.96
C GLY A 212 -6.50 -0.28 4.68
N ASP A 213 -5.41 0.23 4.11
CA ASP A 213 -5.23 1.64 3.79
C ASP A 213 -4.49 1.80 2.47
N ILE A 214 -4.88 2.78 1.66
CA ILE A 214 -4.13 3.21 0.48
C ILE A 214 -3.94 4.73 0.43
N PRO A 215 -2.69 5.22 0.26
CA PRO A 215 -2.46 6.61 -0.13
C PRO A 215 -3.12 6.90 -1.48
N ILE A 216 -3.74 8.06 -1.66
CA ILE A 216 -4.27 8.42 -2.98
C ILE A 216 -3.15 8.44 -4.02
N PHE A 217 -2.01 9.05 -3.71
CA PHE A 217 -0.84 9.13 -4.60
C PHE A 217 0.11 7.95 -4.39
N VAL A 218 1.08 7.80 -5.30
CA VAL A 218 2.18 6.83 -5.19
C VAL A 218 3.50 7.58 -5.12
N SER A 219 4.59 6.93 -4.71
CA SER A 219 5.92 7.55 -4.77
C SER A 219 6.37 7.75 -6.22
N TYR A 220 7.04 8.87 -6.51
CA TYR A 220 7.66 9.09 -7.82
C TYR A 220 8.64 7.98 -8.17
N ASP A 221 9.46 7.60 -7.20
CA ASP A 221 10.50 6.60 -7.36
C ASP A 221 9.97 5.18 -7.10
N SER A 222 8.97 4.78 -7.89
CA SER A 222 8.28 3.49 -7.76
C SER A 222 8.25 2.74 -9.09
N SER A 223 8.07 1.42 -9.00
CA SER A 223 7.79 0.56 -10.15
C SER A 223 6.54 1.02 -10.91
N ASP A 224 5.54 1.57 -10.20
CA ASP A 224 4.30 2.04 -10.80
C ASP A 224 4.54 3.19 -11.76
N VAL A 225 5.33 4.19 -11.35
CA VAL A 225 5.62 5.38 -12.16
C VAL A 225 6.58 5.06 -13.29
N TRP A 226 7.66 4.32 -13.01
CA TRP A 226 8.64 3.91 -14.02
C TRP A 226 8.00 3.10 -15.15
N ALA A 227 7.12 2.14 -14.83
CA ALA A 227 6.49 1.29 -15.83
C ALA A 227 5.24 1.92 -16.50
N ASN A 228 4.58 2.89 -15.87
CA ASN A 228 3.30 3.44 -16.33
C ASN A 228 3.32 4.97 -16.46
N ARG A 229 4.37 5.53 -17.08
CA ARG A 229 4.58 6.99 -17.17
C ARG A 229 3.37 7.78 -17.67
N ASP A 230 2.59 7.24 -18.61
CA ASP A 230 1.38 7.91 -19.14
C ASP A 230 0.24 8.07 -18.11
N VAL A 231 0.26 7.31 -17.00
CA VAL A 231 -0.71 7.44 -15.90
C VAL A 231 -0.48 8.72 -15.10
N PHE A 232 0.71 9.30 -15.20
CA PHE A 232 1.17 10.41 -14.37
C PHE A 232 1.47 11.67 -15.21
N LYS A 233 1.43 12.83 -14.57
CA LYS A 233 1.80 14.11 -15.18
C LYS A 233 3.31 14.29 -15.25
N LEU A 234 3.93 13.52 -16.15
CA LEU A 234 5.36 13.58 -16.43
C LEU A 234 5.62 14.21 -17.79
N ASP A 235 6.75 14.90 -17.92
CA ASP A 235 7.24 15.34 -19.22
C ASP A 235 7.89 14.18 -20.01
N LYS A 236 8.41 14.49 -21.21
CA LYS A 236 9.08 13.51 -22.06
C LYS A 236 10.37 12.96 -21.45
N ALA A 237 11.06 13.74 -20.63
CA ALA A 237 12.24 13.30 -19.89
C ALA A 237 11.87 12.46 -18.65
N GLY A 238 10.60 12.43 -18.27
CA GLY A 238 10.08 11.66 -17.15
C GLY A 238 9.97 12.46 -15.87
N GLU A 239 10.26 13.76 -15.93
CA GLU A 239 10.28 14.63 -14.76
C GLU A 239 8.88 15.18 -14.44
N MET A 240 8.63 15.45 -13.17
CA MET A 240 7.38 16.03 -12.68
C MET A 240 7.36 17.54 -12.93
N SER A 241 6.31 18.03 -13.57
CA SER A 241 6.05 19.49 -13.67
C SER A 241 5.32 20.05 -12.46
N VAL A 242 4.56 19.21 -11.77
CA VAL A 242 3.82 19.52 -10.55
C VAL A 242 3.91 18.35 -9.57
N VAL A 243 3.80 18.65 -8.29
CA VAL A 243 3.82 17.68 -7.19
C VAL A 243 2.60 17.82 -6.29
N ALA A 244 2.30 16.75 -5.56
CA ALA A 244 1.21 16.70 -4.59
C ALA A 244 1.54 17.40 -3.28
N GLY A 245 0.49 17.88 -2.63
CA GLY A 245 0.53 18.53 -1.33
C GLY A 245 -0.85 19.00 -0.92
N VAL A 246 -0.89 19.85 0.10
CA VAL A 246 -2.07 20.58 0.55
C VAL A 246 -1.72 22.06 0.75
N PRO A 247 -2.67 22.97 0.48
CA PRO A 247 -2.44 24.40 0.66
C PRO A 247 -2.21 24.75 2.14
N PRO A 248 -1.73 25.97 2.43
CA PRO A 248 -1.80 26.54 3.77
C PRO A 248 -3.21 26.45 4.37
N ASP A 249 -3.27 26.11 5.65
CA ASP A 249 -4.50 26.09 6.43
C ASP A 249 -4.24 26.63 7.84
N TYR A 250 -5.23 26.52 8.73
CA TYR A 250 -5.12 27.01 10.10
C TYR A 250 -4.15 26.19 10.99
N PHE A 251 -3.68 25.02 10.52
CA PHE A 251 -2.66 24.21 11.19
C PHE A 251 -1.25 24.41 10.60
N SER A 252 -1.14 24.74 9.31
CA SER A 252 0.15 24.97 8.62
C SER A 252 0.15 26.24 7.78
N GLU A 253 0.95 27.23 8.18
CA GLU A 253 1.11 28.50 7.45
C GLU A 253 1.67 28.33 6.02
N THR A 254 2.41 27.25 5.76
CA THR A 254 3.06 26.98 4.46
C THR A 254 2.42 25.82 3.70
N GLY A 255 1.36 25.22 4.27
CA GLY A 255 0.76 23.99 3.76
C GLY A 255 1.71 22.80 3.92
N GLN A 256 1.59 21.80 3.05
CA GLN A 256 2.49 20.65 3.03
C GLN A 256 2.82 20.26 1.59
N ARG A 257 4.11 20.16 1.27
CA ARG A 257 4.59 19.69 -0.03
C ARG A 257 5.05 18.24 0.11
N TRP A 258 4.28 17.29 -0.40
CA TRP A 258 4.57 15.86 -0.25
C TRP A 258 5.52 15.32 -1.32
N GLY A 259 5.49 15.90 -2.53
CA GLY A 259 6.44 15.56 -3.59
C GLY A 259 6.01 14.39 -4.50
N ASN A 260 4.82 13.81 -4.29
CA ASN A 260 4.31 12.73 -5.14
C ASN A 260 3.89 13.23 -6.53
N PRO A 261 3.98 12.41 -7.58
CA PRO A 261 3.45 12.73 -8.90
C PRO A 261 1.92 12.78 -8.89
N HIS A 262 1.36 13.74 -9.63
CA HIS A 262 -0.06 13.79 -9.92
C HIS A 262 -0.45 12.85 -11.07
N TYR A 263 -1.71 12.42 -11.09
CA TYR A 263 -2.27 11.61 -12.16
C TYR A 263 -2.59 12.42 -13.42
N ASP A 264 -2.33 11.85 -14.59
CA ASP A 264 -2.98 12.28 -15.83
C ASP A 264 -4.40 11.71 -15.88
N TRP A 265 -5.32 12.47 -15.29
CA TRP A 265 -6.74 12.13 -15.27
C TRP A 265 -7.38 12.03 -16.66
N LYS A 266 -6.83 12.69 -17.69
CA LYS A 266 -7.32 12.54 -19.08
C LYS A 266 -6.92 11.17 -19.62
N TYR A 267 -5.68 10.73 -19.39
CA TYR A 267 -5.23 9.38 -19.73
C TYR A 267 -6.06 8.33 -19.01
N LEU A 268 -6.18 8.43 -17.67
CA LEU A 268 -6.94 7.48 -16.86
C LEU A 268 -8.39 7.38 -17.30
N LYS A 269 -9.06 8.51 -17.57
CA LYS A 269 -10.44 8.48 -18.07
C LYS A 269 -10.56 7.81 -19.43
N ARG A 270 -9.61 8.05 -20.35
CA ARG A 270 -9.58 7.42 -21.68
C ARG A 270 -9.38 5.91 -21.59
N THR A 271 -8.57 5.44 -20.64
CA THR A 271 -8.31 4.00 -20.41
C THR A 271 -9.32 3.35 -19.46
N GLY A 272 -10.42 4.03 -19.13
CA GLY A 272 -11.48 3.50 -18.28
C GLY A 272 -11.04 3.27 -16.83
N PHE A 273 -10.05 4.01 -16.35
CA PHE A 273 -9.46 3.94 -15.02
C PHE A 273 -8.81 2.58 -14.70
N LYS A 274 -8.34 1.85 -15.72
CA LYS A 274 -7.76 0.51 -15.58
C LYS A 274 -6.69 0.43 -14.49
N TRP A 275 -5.74 1.36 -14.47
CA TRP A 275 -4.66 1.37 -13.47
C TRP A 275 -5.20 1.46 -12.03
N TRP A 276 -6.18 2.34 -11.78
CA TRP A 276 -6.84 2.45 -10.48
C TRP A 276 -7.66 1.21 -10.13
N ILE A 277 -8.36 0.61 -11.09
CA ILE A 277 -9.12 -0.63 -10.88
C ILE A 277 -8.18 -1.77 -10.48
N ASP A 278 -7.07 -1.93 -11.19
CA ASP A 278 -6.08 -2.98 -10.90
C ASP A 278 -5.45 -2.77 -9.53
N ARG A 279 -5.14 -1.51 -9.16
CA ARG A 279 -4.69 -1.14 -7.80
C ARG A 279 -5.69 -1.58 -6.72
N ILE A 280 -6.98 -1.26 -6.88
CA ILE A 280 -8.02 -1.68 -5.93
C ILE A 280 -8.21 -3.20 -5.91
N LYS A 281 -8.06 -3.90 -7.05
CA LYS A 281 -8.17 -5.37 -7.09
C LYS A 281 -7.13 -6.04 -6.21
N THR A 282 -5.87 -5.59 -6.26
CA THR A 282 -4.82 -6.08 -5.35
C THR A 282 -5.20 -5.88 -3.89
N GLN A 283 -5.71 -4.69 -3.54
CA GLN A 283 -6.12 -4.40 -2.16
C GLN A 283 -7.34 -5.23 -1.72
N ASN A 284 -8.29 -5.50 -2.61
CA ASN A 284 -9.46 -6.34 -2.33
C ASN A 284 -9.11 -7.80 -2.05
N GLU A 285 -7.99 -8.30 -2.59
CA GLU A 285 -7.46 -9.61 -2.23
C GLU A 285 -6.97 -9.62 -0.77
N MET A 286 -6.37 -8.51 -0.33
CA MET A 286 -5.73 -8.38 0.98
C MET A 286 -6.71 -7.97 2.09
N PHE A 287 -7.72 -7.15 1.81
CA PHE A 287 -8.55 -6.53 2.84
C PHE A 287 -10.05 -6.70 2.59
N ASP A 288 -10.85 -6.60 3.64
CA ASP A 288 -12.32 -6.60 3.58
C ASP A 288 -12.87 -5.16 3.51
N ILE A 289 -12.17 -4.25 4.16
CA ILE A 289 -12.44 -2.80 4.22
C ILE A 289 -11.18 -2.07 3.77
N LEU A 290 -11.32 -0.96 3.04
CA LEU A 290 -10.19 -0.17 2.57
C LEU A 290 -10.43 1.33 2.74
N ARG A 291 -9.50 2.00 3.43
CA ARG A 291 -9.46 3.46 3.55
C ARG A 291 -8.76 4.00 2.31
N ILE A 292 -9.35 5.02 1.70
CA ILE A 292 -8.68 5.85 0.70
C ILE A 292 -8.24 7.11 1.42
N ASP A 293 -6.95 7.19 1.71
CA ASP A 293 -6.31 8.36 2.28
C ASP A 293 -6.37 9.55 1.31
N HIS A 294 -6.54 10.75 1.85
CA HIS A 294 -6.75 11.99 1.13
C HIS A 294 -7.85 11.88 0.07
N PHE A 295 -9.01 11.33 0.46
CA PHE A 295 -10.14 11.06 -0.45
C PHE A 295 -10.57 12.30 -1.22
N ARG A 296 -10.46 13.49 -0.61
CA ARG A 296 -10.79 14.77 -1.24
C ARG A 296 -10.04 15.00 -2.57
N GLY A 297 -8.86 14.40 -2.73
CA GLY A 297 -8.07 14.39 -3.96
C GLY A 297 -8.78 13.77 -5.18
N LEU A 298 -9.86 13.00 -4.95
CA LEU A 298 -10.71 12.46 -6.01
C LEU A 298 -11.74 13.48 -6.51
N GLU A 299 -12.05 14.53 -5.76
CA GLU A 299 -12.85 15.66 -6.22
C GLU A 299 -11.94 16.71 -6.87
N ALA A 300 -10.91 17.16 -6.14
CA ALA A 300 -9.87 18.05 -6.66
C ALA A 300 -8.58 17.82 -5.87
N ALA A 301 -7.41 18.00 -6.47
CA ALA A 301 -6.13 17.90 -5.76
C ALA A 301 -5.34 19.20 -5.90
N TRP A 302 -4.52 19.51 -4.89
CA TRP A 302 -3.65 20.69 -4.90
C TRP A 302 -2.37 20.38 -5.67
N GLU A 303 -2.17 21.09 -6.78
CA GLU A 303 -1.01 20.95 -7.65
C GLU A 303 -0.02 22.08 -7.39
N ILE A 304 1.18 21.72 -6.94
CA ILE A 304 2.27 22.66 -6.65
C ILE A 304 3.28 22.54 -7.79
N PRO A 305 3.69 23.63 -8.46
CA PRO A 305 4.80 23.58 -9.41
C PRO A 305 6.05 22.92 -8.80
N ALA A 306 6.70 22.03 -9.54
CA ALA A 306 7.75 21.19 -8.97
C ALA A 306 8.99 21.97 -8.48
N ASP A 307 9.22 23.16 -9.02
CA ASP A 307 10.28 24.10 -8.68
C ASP A 307 9.99 24.98 -7.44
N GLU A 308 8.77 24.92 -6.89
CA GLU A 308 8.43 25.58 -5.64
C GLU A 308 8.94 24.78 -4.43
N ASP A 309 9.53 25.49 -3.46
CA ASP A 309 10.03 24.92 -2.20
C ASP A 309 8.90 24.58 -1.21
N THR A 310 7.74 25.27 -1.32
CA THR A 310 6.61 25.15 -0.38
C THR A 310 5.30 24.88 -1.11
N ALA A 311 4.21 24.65 -0.36
CA ALA A 311 2.90 24.38 -0.94
C ALA A 311 2.02 25.63 -1.14
N ILE A 312 2.55 26.84 -0.85
CA ILE A 312 1.80 28.10 -0.91
C ILE A 312 1.32 28.38 -2.34
N ASN A 313 2.22 28.25 -3.32
CA ASN A 313 1.98 28.64 -4.71
C ASN A 313 1.42 27.49 -5.57
N GLY A 314 0.44 26.76 -5.04
CA GLY A 314 -0.28 25.73 -5.80
C GLY A 314 -1.63 26.19 -6.35
N GLN A 315 -2.35 25.25 -6.95
CA GLN A 315 -3.71 25.46 -7.43
C GLN A 315 -4.58 24.19 -7.30
N TRP A 316 -5.88 24.37 -7.08
CA TRP A 316 -6.83 23.26 -7.09
C TRP A 316 -7.11 22.80 -8.53
N VAL A 317 -6.91 21.51 -8.79
CA VAL A 317 -7.21 20.89 -10.09
C VAL A 317 -8.22 19.77 -9.91
N VAL A 318 -9.34 19.88 -10.64
CA VAL A 318 -10.47 18.94 -10.55
C VAL A 318 -10.07 17.55 -11.04
N ALA A 319 -10.41 16.54 -10.24
CA ALA A 319 -10.28 15.14 -10.55
C ALA A 319 -11.62 14.52 -10.95
N PRO A 320 -11.66 13.53 -11.87
CA PRO A 320 -12.87 12.86 -12.30
C PRO A 320 -13.31 11.76 -11.31
N GLY A 321 -13.29 12.02 -10.01
CA GLY A 321 -13.52 11.02 -8.94
C GLY A 321 -14.83 10.27 -9.09
N LYS A 322 -15.93 10.95 -9.44
CA LYS A 322 -17.22 10.30 -9.70
C LYS A 322 -17.15 9.25 -10.82
N ALA A 323 -16.42 9.52 -11.90
CA ALA A 323 -16.27 8.56 -12.99
C ALA A 323 -15.35 7.40 -12.58
N MET A 324 -14.29 7.69 -11.82
CA MET A 324 -13.36 6.70 -11.30
C MET A 324 -14.05 5.75 -10.31
N LEU A 325 -14.74 6.29 -9.30
CA LEU A 325 -15.48 5.51 -8.30
C LEU A 325 -16.59 4.67 -8.92
N LYS A 326 -17.27 5.16 -9.99
CA LYS A 326 -18.21 4.33 -10.76
C LYS A 326 -17.54 3.13 -11.41
N ALA A 327 -16.34 3.33 -11.97
CA ALA A 327 -15.58 2.25 -12.59
C ALA A 327 -15.11 1.23 -11.54
N VAL A 328 -14.60 1.69 -10.39
CA VAL A 328 -14.22 0.83 -9.26
C VAL A 328 -15.43 0.08 -8.70
N ALA A 329 -16.54 0.75 -8.41
CA ALA A 329 -17.75 0.10 -7.88
C ALA A 329 -18.33 -0.96 -8.82
N LYS A 330 -18.14 -0.80 -10.14
CA LYS A 330 -18.55 -1.79 -11.13
C LYS A 330 -17.72 -3.07 -11.06
N GLU A 331 -16.40 -2.94 -10.95
CA GLU A 331 -15.42 -4.03 -11.07
C GLU A 331 -15.02 -4.66 -9.73
N CYS A 332 -15.08 -3.90 -8.63
CA CYS A 332 -14.58 -4.27 -7.30
C CYS A 332 -15.71 -4.30 -6.25
N ARG A 333 -16.79 -5.06 -6.52
CA ARG A 333 -18.03 -5.01 -5.73
C ARG A 333 -17.93 -5.53 -4.29
N SER A 334 -16.90 -6.31 -3.98
CA SER A 334 -16.75 -6.96 -2.67
C SER A 334 -16.12 -6.05 -1.61
N ILE A 335 -15.32 -5.05 -2.02
CA ILE A 335 -14.58 -4.21 -1.08
C ILE A 335 -15.49 -3.11 -0.52
N SER A 336 -15.39 -2.88 0.79
CA SER A 336 -16.03 -1.72 1.43
C SER A 336 -15.03 -0.57 1.53
N LEU A 337 -15.32 0.54 0.86
CA LEU A 337 -14.44 1.71 0.86
C LEU A 337 -14.83 2.68 1.98
N ILE A 338 -13.83 3.33 2.57
CA ILE A 338 -13.95 4.39 3.58
C ILE A 338 -13.20 5.61 3.07
N ALA A 339 -13.82 6.78 3.16
CA ALA A 339 -13.21 8.04 2.77
C ALA A 339 -12.49 8.65 3.98
N GLU A 340 -11.20 8.91 3.82
CA GLU A 340 -10.50 9.84 4.69
C GLU A 340 -10.86 11.26 4.26
N ASP A 341 -11.69 11.92 5.06
CA ASP A 341 -12.27 13.24 4.82
C ASP A 341 -11.95 14.22 5.97
N LEU A 342 -10.70 14.21 6.45
CA LEU A 342 -10.23 15.14 7.47
C LEU A 342 -9.76 16.46 6.85
N GLY A 343 -9.63 17.49 7.71
CA GLY A 343 -9.23 18.83 7.31
C GLY A 343 -10.39 19.66 6.73
N ILE A 344 -10.05 20.69 5.94
CA ILE A 344 -11.05 21.56 5.31
C ILE A 344 -11.64 20.85 4.09
N ILE A 345 -12.86 20.37 4.24
CA ILE A 345 -13.62 19.65 3.21
C ILE A 345 -14.69 20.57 2.61
N THR A 346 -14.91 20.49 1.30
CA THR A 346 -15.93 21.27 0.58
C THR A 346 -17.21 20.45 0.39
N ASP A 347 -18.33 21.14 0.14
CA ASP A 347 -19.63 20.50 -0.12
C ASP A 347 -19.56 19.50 -1.28
N GLU A 348 -18.70 19.73 -2.28
CA GLU A 348 -18.51 18.84 -3.43
C GLU A 348 -17.87 17.50 -3.03
N VAL A 349 -16.91 17.53 -2.10
CA VAL A 349 -16.28 16.30 -1.57
C VAL A 349 -17.30 15.50 -0.77
N ASP A 350 -18.11 16.17 0.06
CA ASP A 350 -19.19 15.52 0.81
C ASP A 350 -20.26 14.96 -0.13
N ALA A 351 -20.64 15.69 -1.18
CA ALA A 351 -21.57 15.20 -2.20
C ALA A 351 -21.02 13.95 -2.91
N LEU A 352 -19.72 13.93 -3.23
CA LEU A 352 -19.06 12.77 -3.82
C LEU A 352 -19.08 11.57 -2.85
N ARG A 353 -18.67 11.76 -1.60
CA ARG A 353 -18.70 10.72 -0.55
C ARG A 353 -20.09 10.13 -0.38
N ASN A 354 -21.11 10.99 -0.29
CA ASN A 354 -22.50 10.61 -0.09
C ASN A 354 -23.11 9.89 -1.31
N GLU A 355 -22.78 10.30 -2.55
CA GLU A 355 -23.26 9.63 -3.77
C GLU A 355 -22.88 8.14 -3.80
N PHE A 356 -21.70 7.80 -3.27
CA PHE A 356 -21.21 6.41 -3.21
C PHE A 356 -21.46 5.75 -1.84
N ASN A 357 -22.15 6.44 -0.93
CA ASN A 357 -22.44 5.96 0.43
C ASN A 357 -21.18 5.51 1.18
N LEU A 358 -20.11 6.29 1.08
CA LEU A 358 -18.84 6.02 1.75
C LEU A 358 -18.88 6.59 3.18
N PRO A 359 -18.52 5.82 4.21
CA PRO A 359 -18.34 6.39 5.54
C PRO A 359 -17.19 7.39 5.53
N GLY A 360 -17.39 8.52 6.20
CA GLY A 360 -16.32 9.46 6.55
C GLY A 360 -15.65 9.09 7.87
N MET A 361 -14.64 9.85 8.27
CA MET A 361 -13.89 9.69 9.50
C MET A 361 -14.23 10.80 10.51
N LYS A 362 -14.19 10.44 11.80
CA LYS A 362 -14.32 11.39 12.92
C LYS A 362 -13.21 11.11 13.93
N ILE A 363 -12.45 12.15 14.31
CA ILE A 363 -11.30 12.03 15.22
C ILE A 363 -11.63 12.77 16.52
N LEU A 364 -11.77 12.04 17.62
CA LEU A 364 -12.17 12.62 18.90
C LEU A 364 -11.15 13.60 19.47
N GLN A 365 -9.85 13.44 19.18
CA GLN A 365 -8.82 14.41 19.58
C GLN A 365 -9.05 15.81 18.97
N PHE A 366 -9.75 15.92 17.83
CA PHE A 366 -10.09 17.19 17.18
C PHE A 366 -11.47 17.73 17.61
N ALA A 367 -12.13 17.12 18.59
CA ALA A 367 -13.51 17.46 18.94
C ALA A 367 -13.66 18.58 19.98
N PHE A 368 -12.58 18.91 20.70
CA PHE A 368 -12.65 19.72 21.91
C PHE A 368 -11.97 21.09 21.78
N ASP A 369 -11.58 21.46 20.56
CA ASP A 369 -11.31 22.84 20.17
C ASP A 369 -12.58 23.49 19.57
N GLY A 370 -12.69 24.82 19.68
CA GLY A 370 -13.78 25.58 19.09
C GLY A 370 -15.14 25.45 19.81
N THR A 371 -16.20 25.29 19.02
CA THR A 371 -17.61 25.48 19.41
C THR A 371 -18.42 24.18 19.36
N SER A 372 -19.65 24.19 19.89
CA SER A 372 -20.51 22.99 20.00
C SER A 372 -21.00 22.39 18.67
N ASP A 373 -20.77 23.10 17.57
CA ASP A 373 -21.00 22.68 16.19
C ASP A 373 -19.80 21.96 15.57
N ASN A 374 -18.68 21.78 16.31
CA ASN A 374 -17.55 20.98 15.87
C ASN A 374 -18.03 19.58 15.47
N PHE A 375 -17.82 19.21 14.21
CA PHE A 375 -18.36 17.97 13.63
C PHE A 375 -17.74 16.70 14.20
N TYR A 376 -16.61 16.81 14.90
CA TYR A 376 -15.98 15.70 15.61
C TYR A 376 -16.60 15.43 16.99
N LEU A 377 -17.49 16.29 17.50
CA LEU A 377 -18.22 16.04 18.75
C LEU A 377 -19.22 14.88 18.60
N PRO A 378 -19.33 13.97 19.59
CA PRO A 378 -20.18 12.79 19.49
C PRO A 378 -21.65 13.04 19.13
N HIS A 379 -22.26 14.15 19.58
CA HIS A 379 -23.65 14.47 19.24
C HIS A 379 -23.84 14.95 17.80
N ASN A 380 -22.76 15.27 17.09
CA ASN A 380 -22.76 15.65 15.67
C ASN A 380 -22.38 14.48 14.74
N HIS A 381 -22.11 13.28 15.29
CA HIS A 381 -21.72 12.13 14.47
C HIS A 381 -22.89 11.56 13.66
N GLU A 382 -22.60 11.20 12.41
CA GLU A 382 -23.52 10.48 11.55
C GLU A 382 -23.43 8.96 11.78
N LYS A 383 -24.45 8.20 11.36
CA LYS A 383 -24.37 6.73 11.44
C LYS A 383 -23.31 6.14 10.50
N ASN A 384 -23.13 6.75 9.33
CA ASN A 384 -22.20 6.29 8.30
C ASN A 384 -20.82 6.94 8.50
N SER A 385 -20.16 6.62 9.61
CA SER A 385 -18.84 7.14 9.92
C SER A 385 -17.99 6.13 10.68
N VAL A 386 -16.68 6.26 10.58
CA VAL A 386 -15.72 5.59 11.47
C VAL A 386 -15.17 6.61 12.45
N VAL A 387 -15.35 6.33 13.74
CA VAL A 387 -14.91 7.21 14.81
C VAL A 387 -13.64 6.64 15.43
N TYR A 388 -12.60 7.46 15.49
CA TYR A 388 -11.31 7.17 16.10
C TYR A 388 -11.11 8.01 17.35
N THR A 389 -10.38 7.47 18.33
CA THR A 389 -9.77 8.30 19.37
C THR A 389 -8.72 9.22 18.75
N GLY A 390 -7.76 8.63 18.04
CA GLY A 390 -6.77 9.26 17.17
C GLY A 390 -6.37 8.28 16.05
N THR A 391 -5.73 8.78 15.00
CA THR A 391 -5.12 7.97 13.94
C THR A 391 -3.65 7.68 14.29
N HIS A 392 -2.86 7.24 13.31
CA HIS A 392 -1.41 7.05 13.44
C HIS A 392 -0.62 8.36 13.27
N ASP A 393 -1.27 9.44 12.82
CA ASP A 393 -0.67 10.79 12.67
C ASP A 393 -0.80 11.64 13.93
N ASN A 394 -1.60 11.17 14.90
CA ASN A 394 -1.79 11.79 16.21
C ASN A 394 -0.84 11.19 17.24
#